data_AF-A0A7J8P9Y2-F1
#
_entry.id   AF-A0A7J8P9Y2-F1
#
_cell.length_a   1.000
_cell.length_b   1.000
_cell.length_c   1.000
_cell.angle_alpha   90.00
_cell.angle_beta   90.00
_cell.angle_gamma   90.00
#
_symmetry.space_group_name_H-M   'P 1'
#
loop_
_entity.id
_entity.type
_entity.pdbx_description
1 polymer ?
#
loop_
_entity_poly.entity_id
_entity_poly.type
_entity_poly.pdbx_seq_one_letter_code
_entity_poly.pdbx_strand_id
1 'polypeptide(L)'
;NYKYAPYVAEFSDLILHGCAVDPIEFSSKKCDTTSQSLELSATITPSQRSKMDSFRRKHMTYSYCYDQTRYKVPPVECVINPREAERLKRFDPVTFGGRRHHGKRHHRSRASRSEADTI
;
A
#
# COMPACT_ATOMS: atom_id res chain seq x y z
N ASN A 1 -23.91 -8.96 1.58
CA ASN A 1 -25.00 -9.90 1.23
C ASN A 1 -25.32 -10.73 2.46
N TYR A 2 -26.31 -10.31 3.25
CA TYR A 2 -26.61 -10.90 4.57
C TYR A 2 -27.14 -12.34 4.55
N LYS A 3 -27.41 -12.94 3.38
CA LYS A 3 -27.79 -14.37 3.30
C LYS A 3 -26.70 -15.30 3.85
N TYR A 4 -25.46 -14.83 3.89
CA TYR A 4 -24.30 -15.57 4.37
C TYR A 4 -23.99 -15.32 5.85
N ALA A 5 -24.87 -14.62 6.58
CA ALA A 5 -24.71 -14.43 8.01
C ALA A 5 -24.89 -15.77 8.77
N PRO A 6 -24.27 -15.93 9.95
CA PRO A 6 -23.39 -14.96 10.63
C PRO A 6 -21.97 -14.91 10.04
N TYR A 7 -21.36 -13.74 10.10
CA TYR A 7 -19.93 -13.57 9.82
C TYR A 7 -19.15 -13.67 11.13
N VAL A 8 -18.62 -14.86 11.41
CA VAL A 8 -17.91 -15.14 12.67
C VAL A 8 -16.42 -14.91 12.48
N ALA A 9 -15.79 -14.24 13.45
CA ALA A 9 -14.34 -14.11 13.57
C ALA A 9 -13.90 -14.60 14.94
N GLU A 10 -12.92 -15.49 14.99
CA GLU A 10 -12.40 -16.11 16.21
C GLU A 10 -11.02 -15.53 16.54
N PHE A 11 -10.78 -15.26 17.81
CA PHE A 11 -9.52 -14.68 18.32
C PHE A 11 -9.04 -15.50 19.53
N SER A 12 -7.75 -15.83 19.57
CA SER A 12 -7.07 -16.54 20.66
C SER A 12 -5.75 -15.87 21.01
N ASP A 13 -5.08 -16.33 22.07
CA ASP A 13 -3.70 -15.95 22.43
C ASP A 13 -3.51 -14.42 22.57
N LEU A 14 -4.45 -13.76 23.26
CA LEU A 14 -4.41 -12.33 23.49
C LEU A 14 -3.24 -11.97 24.41
N ILE A 15 -2.25 -11.26 23.86
CA ILE A 15 -1.06 -10.80 24.59
C ILE A 15 -1.13 -9.29 24.74
N LEU A 16 -1.06 -8.80 25.99
CA LEU A 16 -1.02 -7.37 26.30
C LEU A 16 0.33 -6.98 26.92
N HIS A 17 1.19 -6.35 26.12
CA HIS A 17 2.44 -5.74 26.56
C HIS A 17 2.34 -4.22 26.38
N GLY A 18 2.16 -3.51 27.48
CA GLY A 18 2.00 -2.07 27.46
C GLY A 18 1.89 -1.51 28.87
N CYS A 19 1.77 -0.19 28.95
CA CYS A 19 1.62 0.53 30.20
C CYS A 19 0.16 0.98 30.33
N ALA A 20 -0.53 0.55 31.38
CA ALA A 20 -1.84 1.08 31.68
C ALA A 20 -1.68 2.51 32.23
N VAL A 21 -2.35 3.47 31.60
CA VAL A 21 -2.41 4.86 32.06
C VAL A 21 -3.88 5.18 32.29
N ASP A 22 -4.21 5.74 33.45
CA ASP A 22 -5.57 6.19 33.75
C ASP A 22 -5.91 7.41 32.86
N PRO A 23 -6.99 7.36 32.05
CA PRO A 23 -7.43 8.48 31.24
C PRO A 23 -7.83 9.73 32.05
N ILE A 24 -8.04 9.61 33.36
CA ILE A 24 -8.37 10.73 34.24
C ILE A 24 -7.10 11.42 34.73
N GLU A 25 -6.01 10.68 34.91
CA GLU A 25 -4.70 11.19 35.34
C GLU A 25 -3.82 11.64 34.16
N PHE A 26 -4.36 12.45 33.24
CA PHE A 26 -3.61 12.99 32.09
C PHE A 26 -2.34 13.77 32.46
N SER A 27 -2.16 14.12 33.74
CA SER A 27 -0.97 14.79 34.31
C SER A 27 0.19 13.83 34.60
N SER A 28 -0.05 12.54 34.83
CA SER A 28 0.98 11.51 35.04
C SER A 28 1.20 10.72 33.73
N LYS A 29 1.54 11.41 32.63
CA LYS A 29 1.97 10.78 31.34
C LYS A 29 3.27 9.97 31.44
N LYS A 30 3.68 9.59 32.65
CA LYS A 30 4.84 8.76 32.89
C LYS A 30 4.34 7.33 32.96
N CYS A 31 4.53 6.63 31.85
CA CYS A 31 4.67 5.19 31.99
C CYS A 31 5.96 4.94 32.78
N ASP A 32 5.87 4.43 33.99
CA ASP A 32 7.04 3.97 34.72
C ASP A 32 7.60 2.75 33.98
N THR A 33 8.57 3.00 33.11
CA THR A 33 9.30 2.02 32.31
C THR A 33 10.20 1.17 33.20
N THR A 34 9.59 0.37 34.09
CA THR A 34 10.25 -0.78 34.72
C THR A 34 10.14 -2.03 33.86
N SER A 35 9.66 -1.91 32.61
CA SER A 35 9.70 -2.96 31.60
C SER A 35 10.96 -2.79 30.73
N GLN A 36 12.11 -3.22 31.28
CA GLN A 36 13.43 -3.32 30.63
C GLN A 36 13.48 -4.11 29.30
N SER A 37 12.34 -4.55 28.75
CA SER A 37 12.23 -5.39 27.56
C SER A 37 11.84 -4.62 26.28
N LEU A 38 11.29 -3.41 26.36
CA LEU A 38 10.78 -2.70 25.18
C LEU A 38 11.86 -1.92 24.42
N GLU A 39 12.91 -1.48 25.10
CA GLU A 39 14.02 -0.73 24.48
C GLU A 39 14.88 -1.60 23.53
N LEU A 40 14.92 -2.92 23.74
CA LEU A 40 15.75 -3.85 22.95
C LEU A 40 15.18 -4.15 21.55
N SER A 41 13.99 -3.65 21.20
CA SER A 41 13.28 -3.99 19.96
C SER A 41 12.86 -2.80 19.08
N ALA A 42 13.28 -1.58 19.44
CA ALA A 42 12.95 -0.37 18.67
C ALA A 42 13.57 -0.33 17.25
N THR A 43 14.59 -1.16 16.99
CA THR A 43 15.28 -1.19 15.70
C THR A 43 15.03 -2.51 14.98
N ILE A 44 14.29 -2.44 13.88
CA ILE A 44 14.12 -3.57 12.95
C ILE A 44 15.49 -3.98 12.38
N THR A 45 15.83 -5.27 12.49
CA THR A 45 17.07 -5.80 11.91
C THR A 45 17.03 -5.73 10.38
N PRO A 46 18.19 -5.71 9.69
CA PRO A 46 18.23 -5.73 8.21
C PRO A 46 17.48 -6.92 7.60
N SER A 47 17.52 -8.09 8.26
CA SER A 47 16.79 -9.30 7.83
C SER A 47 15.28 -9.12 7.93
N GLN A 48 14.78 -8.62 9.07
CA GLN A 48 13.36 -8.33 9.24
C GLN A 48 12.86 -7.27 8.25
N ARG A 49 13.65 -6.21 8.02
CA ARG A 49 13.35 -5.17 7.02
C ARG A 49 13.26 -5.77 5.61
N SER A 50 14.19 -6.63 5.24
CA SER A 50 14.18 -7.31 3.94
C SER A 50 12.95 -8.19 3.76
N LYS A 51 12.51 -8.91 4.81
CA LYS A 51 11.27 -9.70 4.80
C LYS A 51 10.03 -8.81 4.63
N MET A 52 9.95 -7.71 5.39
CA MET A 52 8.88 -6.72 5.26
C MET A 52 8.81 -6.15 3.84
N ASP A 53 9.94 -5.72 3.26
CA ASP A 53 10.00 -5.18 1.90
C ASP A 53 9.60 -6.20 0.84
N SER A 54 9.95 -7.47 1.03
CA SER A 54 9.54 -8.56 0.13
C SER A 54 8.03 -8.81 0.20
N PHE A 55 7.47 -8.83 1.42
CA PHE A 55 6.03 -9.00 1.62
C PHE A 55 5.24 -7.84 1.01
N ARG A 56 5.62 -6.60 1.30
CA ARG A 56 4.98 -5.40 0.73
C ARG A 56 5.02 -5.39 -0.80
N ARG A 57 6.18 -5.73 -1.38
CA ARG A 57 6.33 -5.85 -2.84
C ARG A 57 5.45 -6.92 -3.47
N LYS A 58 5.00 -7.95 -2.75
CA LYS A 58 4.19 -9.03 -3.33
C LYS A 58 2.70 -8.88 -3.05
N HIS A 59 2.35 -8.49 -1.83
CA HIS A 59 0.98 -8.63 -1.31
C HIS A 59 0.30 -7.29 -1.02
N MET A 60 1.02 -6.17 -0.97
CA MET A 60 0.39 -4.90 -0.68
C MET A 60 -0.44 -4.43 -1.88
N THR A 61 -1.72 -4.17 -1.68
CA THR A 61 -2.63 -3.70 -2.72
C THR A 61 -2.89 -2.20 -2.62
N TYR A 62 -2.71 -1.63 -1.43
CA TYR A 62 -2.94 -0.21 -1.17
C TYR A 62 -1.91 0.36 -0.19
N SER A 63 -1.51 1.61 -0.40
CA SER A 63 -0.72 2.40 0.56
C SER A 63 -0.95 3.89 0.31
N TYR A 64 -1.33 4.61 1.36
CA TYR A 64 -1.64 6.04 1.28
C TYR A 64 -0.44 6.89 0.85
N CYS A 65 0.79 6.49 1.21
CA CYS A 65 2.01 7.20 0.81
C CYS A 65 2.23 7.26 -0.71
N TYR A 66 1.63 6.34 -1.47
CA TYR A 66 1.75 6.29 -2.93
C TYR A 66 0.50 6.78 -3.64
N ASP A 67 -0.60 7.02 -2.92
CA ASP A 67 -1.90 7.41 -3.48
C ASP A 67 -1.86 8.84 -4.00
N GLN A 68 -1.64 8.97 -5.31
CA GLN A 68 -1.52 10.26 -5.99
C GLN A 68 -2.88 10.89 -6.28
N THR A 69 -3.97 10.10 -6.21
CA THR A 69 -5.33 10.64 -6.35
C THR A 69 -5.74 11.41 -5.11
N ARG A 70 -5.31 10.93 -3.93
CA ARG A 70 -5.59 11.57 -2.65
C ARG A 70 -4.55 12.59 -2.27
N TYR A 71 -3.26 12.27 -2.44
CA TYR A 71 -2.14 13.10 -2.03
C TYR A 71 -1.25 13.44 -3.22
N LYS A 72 -1.37 14.66 -3.76
CA LYS A 72 -0.50 15.13 -4.86
C LYS A 72 0.97 15.17 -4.45
N VAL A 73 1.22 15.50 -3.19
CA VAL A 73 2.54 15.45 -2.54
C VAL A 73 2.40 14.43 -1.39
N PRO A 74 3.27 13.41 -1.30
CA PRO A 74 3.24 12.47 -0.20
C PRO A 74 3.36 13.19 1.15
N PRO A 75 2.65 12.71 2.19
CA PRO A 75 2.86 13.17 3.56
C PRO A 75 4.34 13.12 3.98
N VAL A 76 4.77 14.03 4.86
CA VAL A 76 6.19 14.26 5.18
C VAL A 76 6.87 13.07 5.88
N GLU A 77 6.08 12.20 6.51
CA GLU A 77 6.53 10.96 7.13
C GLU A 77 6.78 9.83 6.13
N CYS A 78 6.31 9.97 4.88
CA CYS A 78 6.40 8.92 3.89
C CYS A 78 7.80 8.80 3.29
N VAL A 79 8.37 7.60 3.36
CA VAL A 79 9.61 7.23 2.68
C VAL A 79 9.27 6.44 1.41
N ILE A 80 9.49 7.05 0.25
CA ILE A 80 9.08 6.48 -1.03
C ILE A 80 10.11 5.47 -1.53
N ASN A 81 9.74 4.18 -1.53
CA ASN A 81 10.49 3.14 -2.24
C ASN A 81 10.10 3.12 -3.73
N PRO A 82 11.04 3.36 -4.68
CA PRO A 82 10.72 3.46 -6.11
C PRO A 82 10.25 2.13 -6.72
N ARG A 83 10.74 0.98 -6.23
CA ARG A 83 10.33 -0.34 -6.73
C ARG A 83 8.88 -0.65 -6.34
N GLU A 84 8.49 -0.23 -5.15
CA GLU A 84 7.12 -0.37 -4.67
C GLU A 84 6.17 0.57 -5.40
N ALA A 85 6.58 1.82 -5.62
CA ALA A 85 5.84 2.80 -6.41
C ALA A 85 5.53 2.28 -7.81
N GLU A 86 6.54 1.74 -8.50
CA GLU A 86 6.38 1.26 -9.88
C GLU A 86 5.42 0.06 -9.95
N ARG A 87 5.53 -0.87 -9.00
CA ARG A 87 4.62 -2.01 -8.95
C ARG A 87 3.18 -1.59 -8.67
N LEU A 88 2.97 -0.70 -7.70
CA LEU A 88 1.64 -0.17 -7.38
C LEU A 88 1.05 0.57 -8.58
N LYS A 89 1.83 1.41 -9.26
CA LYS A 89 1.44 2.07 -10.51
C LYS A 89 1.00 1.09 -11.60
N ARG A 90 1.65 -0.07 -11.70
CA ARG A 90 1.25 -1.12 -12.65
C ARG A 90 -0.02 -1.85 -12.22
N PHE A 91 -0.18 -2.08 -10.91
CA PHE A 91 -1.33 -2.78 -10.35
C PHE A 91 -2.62 -1.94 -10.42
N ASP A 92 -2.54 -0.67 -10.02
CA ASP A 92 -3.62 0.29 -10.11
C ASP A 92 -3.09 1.66 -10.58
N PRO A 93 -3.02 1.87 -11.90
CA PRO A 93 -2.58 3.13 -12.48
C PRO A 93 -3.45 4.33 -12.09
N VAL A 94 -4.73 4.10 -11.73
CA VAL A 94 -5.66 5.17 -11.43
C VAL A 94 -5.29 5.79 -10.09
N THR A 95 -5.16 4.98 -9.04
CA THR A 95 -4.85 5.46 -7.69
C THR A 95 -3.41 5.96 -7.55
N PHE A 96 -2.46 5.27 -8.21
CA PHE A 96 -1.03 5.52 -7.99
C PHE A 96 -0.35 6.38 -9.06
N GLY A 97 -1.12 6.99 -9.97
CA GLY A 97 -0.60 7.93 -10.98
C GLY A 97 0.19 7.26 -12.10
N GLY A 98 -0.23 6.06 -12.51
CA GLY A 98 0.30 5.38 -13.69
C GLY A 98 -0.35 5.90 -14.98
N ARG A 99 0.40 5.91 -16.08
CA ARG A 99 -0.20 6.21 -17.39
C ARG A 99 -1.13 5.05 -17.75
N ARG A 100 -2.39 5.35 -18.05
CA ARG A 100 -3.28 4.37 -18.68
C ARG A 100 -2.67 4.04 -20.04
N HIS A 101 -2.30 2.77 -20.25
CA HIS A 101 -2.00 2.30 -21.59
C HIS A 101 -3.30 2.37 -22.39
N HIS A 102 -3.54 3.49 -23.06
CA HIS A 102 -4.51 3.54 -24.14
C HIS A 102 -4.02 2.52 -25.17
N GLY A 103 -4.68 1.35 -25.21
CA GLY A 103 -4.44 0.36 -26.24
C GLY A 103 -4.51 1.07 -27.58
N LYS A 104 -3.40 1.06 -28.32
CA LYS A 104 -3.37 1.60 -29.67
C LYS A 104 -4.49 0.91 -30.44
N ARG A 105 -5.59 1.61 -30.70
CA ARG A 105 -6.58 1.15 -31.68
C ARG A 105 -5.83 1.13 -33.00
N HIS A 106 -5.41 -0.05 -33.42
CA HIS A 106 -4.95 -0.28 -34.78
C HIS A 106 -6.13 0.03 -35.70
N HIS A 107 -6.20 1.27 -36.19
CA HIS A 107 -6.93 1.54 -37.41
C HIS A 107 -6.27 0.73 -38.51
N ARG A 108 -6.82 -0.46 -38.79
CA ARG A 108 -6.61 -1.14 -40.07
C ARG A 108 -7.17 -0.20 -41.13
N SER A 109 -6.31 0.63 -41.74
CA SER A 109 -6.61 1.25 -43.02
C SER A 109 -6.75 0.09 -44.02
N ARG A 110 -8.01 -0.24 -44.29
CA ARG A 110 -8.38 -1.22 -45.29
C ARG A 110 -7.96 -0.65 -46.64
N ALA A 111 -7.05 -1.34 -47.31
CA ALA A 111 -6.63 -1.04 -48.67
C ALA A 111 -7.85 -0.87 -49.60
N SER A 112 -7.87 0.20 -50.39
CA SER A 112 -8.57 0.25 -51.66
C SER A 112 -7.55 0.50 -52.76
N ARG A 113 -7.17 -0.59 -53.46
CA ARG A 113 -6.63 -0.52 -54.80
C ARG A 113 -7.72 0.05 -55.72
N SER A 114 -7.36 1.03 -56.53
CA SER A 114 -8.01 1.27 -57.82
C SER A 114 -6.97 1.89 -58.75
N GLU A 115 -6.21 1.03 -59.43
CA GLU A 115 -5.70 1.34 -60.76
C GLU A 115 -6.90 1.30 -61.71
N ALA A 116 -7.12 2.39 -62.43
CA ALA A 116 -7.77 2.40 -63.72
C ALA A 116 -7.17 3.57 -64.51
N ASP A 117 -6.31 3.21 -65.46
CA ASP A 117 -5.72 4.08 -66.47
C ASP A 117 -6.77 4.72 -67.38
N THR A 118 -6.47 5.92 -67.86
CA THR A 118 -7.03 6.60 -69.03
C THR A 118 -5.80 7.30 -69.63
N ILE A 119 -5.34 7.11 -70.87
CA ILE A 119 -5.95 6.97 -72.20
C ILE A 119 -5.07 6.02 -73.02
#